data_AF-A0A482SWT2-F1
#
_entry.id   AF-A0A482SWT2-F1
#
_cell.length_a   1.000
_cell.length_b   1.000
_cell.length_c   1.000
_cell.angle_alpha   90.00
_cell.angle_beta   90.00
_cell.angle_gamma   90.00
#
_symmetry.space_group_name_H-M   'P 1'
#
loop_
_entity.id
_entity.type
_entity.pdbx_description
1 polymer ?
#
loop_
_entity_poly.entity_id
_entity_poly.type
_entity_poly.pdbx_seq_one_letter_code
_entity_poly.pdbx_strand_id
1 'polypeptide(L)'
;MSSDKPDPNERELGAHQELVTSPLFRLFREYGRPEAKWLTLGLLASLGAHGATLVTPLVLGTTIDAVFTSDPSPYRLPLVPVAWLPTKQTAQFWLSAALVAASLVTTASLTWVRGVAMNVFAYKVLYEIRTDAYERLQRLDMSFFDNTQTGEIMSVLDNDASNLERFLDNALSQSVRIFAIVVGISAAL
;
A
#
# COMPACT_ATOMS: atom_id res chain seq x y z
N MET A 1 -15.64 -42.14 30.75
CA MET A 1 -14.85 -41.35 29.78
C MET A 1 -15.21 -41.85 28.39
N SER A 2 -16.20 -41.24 27.74
CA SER A 2 -16.56 -41.61 26.36
C SER A 2 -15.50 -40.99 25.44
N SER A 3 -14.81 -41.85 24.68
CA SER A 3 -13.89 -41.41 23.63
C SER A 3 -14.72 -40.80 22.52
N ASP A 4 -14.88 -39.48 22.56
CA ASP A 4 -15.43 -38.67 21.48
C ASP A 4 -14.45 -38.78 20.30
N LYS A 5 -14.73 -39.71 19.38
CA LYS A 5 -13.97 -39.82 18.14
C LYS A 5 -14.58 -38.78 17.19
N PRO A 6 -13.77 -37.84 16.67
CA PRO A 6 -14.28 -36.81 15.76
C PRO A 6 -14.96 -37.47 14.56
N ASP A 7 -16.08 -36.88 14.17
CA ASP A 7 -16.96 -37.33 13.08
C ASP A 7 -16.11 -37.57 11.82
N PRO A 8 -16.31 -38.67 11.07
CA PRO A 8 -15.63 -38.88 9.78
C PRO A 8 -15.70 -37.65 8.84
N ASN A 9 -16.77 -36.86 8.88
CA ASN A 9 -16.91 -35.64 8.09
C ASN A 9 -15.98 -34.50 8.54
N GLU A 10 -15.69 -34.39 9.84
CA GLU A 10 -14.72 -33.42 10.39
C GLU A 10 -13.28 -33.73 9.92
N ARG A 11 -12.97 -35.01 9.68
CA ARG A 11 -11.67 -35.44 9.17
C ARG A 11 -11.49 -35.13 7.69
N GLU A 12 -12.55 -35.25 6.89
CA GLU A 12 -12.52 -34.89 5.47
C GLU A 12 -12.45 -33.37 5.26
N LEU A 13 -13.16 -32.58 6.08
CA LEU A 13 -13.07 -31.12 6.07
C LEU A 13 -11.68 -30.63 6.48
N GLY A 14 -11.07 -31.23 7.51
CA GLY A 14 -9.69 -30.92 7.92
C GLY A 14 -8.64 -31.24 6.85
N ALA A 15 -8.82 -32.32 6.10
CA ALA A 15 -7.91 -32.72 5.02
C ALA A 15 -7.93 -31.74 3.82
N HIS A 16 -9.05 -31.05 3.58
CA HIS A 16 -9.15 -30.01 2.54
C HIS A 16 -8.65 -28.63 3.02
N GLN A 17 -8.65 -28.36 4.32
CA GLN A 17 -8.11 -27.12 4.91
C GLN A 17 -6.57 -27.08 4.89
N GLU A 18 -5.89 -28.23 4.98
CA GLU A 18 -4.41 -28.31 4.99
C GLU A 18 -3.74 -28.09 3.62
N LEU A 19 -4.49 -28.15 2.50
CA LEU A 19 -3.92 -28.13 1.14
C LEU A 19 -3.77 -26.74 0.52
N VAL A 20 -4.23 -25.67 1.18
CA VAL A 20 -4.16 -24.30 0.62
C VAL A 20 -3.22 -23.46 1.46
N THR A 21 -1.92 -23.63 1.25
CA THR A 21 -0.86 -22.96 2.03
C THR A 21 -0.79 -21.44 1.81
N SER A 22 -1.57 -20.86 0.88
CA SER A 22 -1.62 -19.40 0.64
C SER A 22 -2.80 -18.95 -0.26
N PRO A 23 -4.06 -19.00 0.22
CA PRO A 23 -5.25 -18.65 -0.58
C PRO A 23 -5.24 -17.19 -1.04
N LEU A 24 -4.83 -16.26 -0.16
CA LEU A 24 -4.80 -14.82 -0.45
C LEU A 24 -3.81 -14.46 -1.55
N PHE A 25 -2.64 -15.10 -1.58
CA PHE A 25 -1.63 -14.84 -2.61
C PHE A 25 -2.09 -15.32 -3.99
N ARG A 26 -2.82 -16.44 -4.03
CA ARG A 26 -3.45 -16.91 -5.27
C ARG A 26 -4.46 -15.90 -5.80
N LEU A 27 -5.38 -15.42 -4.95
CA LEU A 27 -6.37 -14.41 -5.32
C LEU A 27 -5.70 -13.12 -5.81
N PHE A 28 -4.68 -12.63 -5.10
CA PHE A 28 -3.95 -11.44 -5.51
C PHE A 28 -3.25 -11.62 -6.87
N ARG A 29 -2.66 -12.80 -7.12
CA ARG A 29 -1.98 -13.08 -8.39
C ARG A 29 -2.95 -13.24 -9.56
N GLU A 30 -4.11 -13.82 -9.33
CA GLU A 30 -5.12 -14.09 -10.34
C GLU A 30 -5.91 -12.83 -10.71
N TYR A 31 -6.52 -12.16 -9.72
CA TYR A 31 -7.38 -10.99 -9.91
C TYR A 31 -6.61 -9.66 -9.88
N GLY A 32 -5.42 -9.61 -9.25
CA GLY A 32 -4.61 -8.39 -9.19
C GLY A 32 -3.75 -8.13 -10.43
N ARG A 33 -3.46 -9.16 -11.24
CA ARG A 33 -2.65 -9.04 -12.46
C ARG A 33 -3.24 -8.09 -13.51
N PRO A 34 -4.54 -8.18 -13.86
CA PRO A 34 -5.17 -7.26 -14.81
C PRO A 34 -5.08 -5.79 -14.38
N GLU A 35 -5.13 -5.54 -13.07
CA GLU A 35 -5.13 -4.20 -12.48
C GLU A 35 -3.76 -3.75 -11.97
N ALA A 36 -2.69 -4.47 -12.35
CA ALA A 36 -1.32 -4.19 -11.94
C ALA A 36 -0.88 -2.75 -12.27
N LYS A 37 -1.46 -2.11 -13.30
CA LYS A 37 -1.17 -0.70 -13.64
C LYS A 37 -1.43 0.26 -12.48
N TRP A 38 -2.50 0.04 -11.70
CA TRP A 38 -2.83 0.88 -10.55
C TRP A 38 -1.93 0.59 -9.37
N LEU A 39 -1.58 -0.69 -9.19
CA LEU A 39 -0.57 -1.10 -8.22
C LEU A 39 0.79 -0.46 -8.51
N THR A 40 1.26 -0.52 -9.76
CA THR A 40 2.53 0.09 -10.17
C THR A 40 2.50 1.60 -10.07
N LEU A 41 1.37 2.24 -10.42
CA LEU A 41 1.20 3.69 -10.29
C LEU A 41 1.31 4.10 -8.81
N GLY A 42 0.63 3.39 -7.91
CA GLY A 42 0.72 3.69 -6.48
C GLY A 42 2.11 3.41 -5.91
N LEU A 43 2.79 2.35 -6.34
CA LEU A 43 4.17 2.07 -5.96
C LEU A 43 5.12 3.19 -6.39
N LEU A 44 5.06 3.62 -7.66
CA LEU A 44 5.86 4.72 -8.18
C LEU A 44 5.57 6.04 -7.46
N ALA A 45 4.28 6.34 -7.24
CA ALA A 45 3.87 7.52 -6.49
C ALA A 45 4.36 7.46 -5.04
N SER A 46 4.39 6.27 -4.41
CA SER A 46 4.92 6.10 -3.06
C SER A 46 6.42 6.39 -3.01
N LEU A 47 7.21 5.81 -3.92
CA LEU A 47 8.65 6.06 -3.99
C LEU A 47 8.94 7.55 -4.20
N GLY A 48 8.22 8.20 -5.12
CA GLY A 48 8.35 9.64 -5.35
C GLY A 48 7.98 10.48 -4.13
N ALA A 49 6.88 10.13 -3.43
CA ALA A 49 6.45 10.85 -2.23
C ALA A 49 7.48 10.74 -1.11
N HIS A 50 8.08 9.55 -0.91
CA HIS A 50 9.13 9.37 0.09
C HIS A 50 10.38 10.17 -0.27
N GLY A 51 10.82 10.14 -1.53
CA GLY A 51 11.93 10.98 -2.00
C GLY A 51 11.67 12.47 -1.77
N ALA A 52 10.48 12.95 -2.10
CA ALA A 52 10.08 14.34 -1.89
C ALA A 52 10.03 14.73 -0.39
N THR A 53 9.67 13.79 0.48
CA THR A 53 9.63 14.02 1.94
C THR A 53 11.04 14.25 2.50
N LEU A 54 12.09 13.65 1.91
CA LEU A 54 13.49 13.83 2.34
C LEU A 54 14.03 15.23 2.06
N VAL A 55 13.43 15.96 1.11
CA VAL A 55 13.87 17.31 0.74
C VAL A 55 13.74 18.26 1.93
N THR A 56 12.65 18.18 2.68
CA THR A 56 12.38 19.07 3.82
C THR A 56 13.46 19.02 4.91
N PRO A 57 13.83 17.86 5.48
CA PRO A 57 14.90 17.78 6.47
C PRO A 57 16.27 18.18 5.90
N LEU A 58 16.56 17.87 4.63
CA LEU A 58 17.82 18.27 3.98
C LEU A 58 17.95 19.79 3.87
N VAL A 59 16.90 20.46 3.37
CA VAL A 59 16.89 21.93 3.24
C VAL A 59 16.96 22.59 4.61
N LEU A 60 16.19 22.07 5.57
CA LEU A 60 16.18 22.62 6.92
C LEU A 60 17.56 22.49 7.58
N GLY A 61 18.21 21.32 7.46
CA GLY A 61 19.57 21.10 7.96
C GLY A 61 20.57 22.11 7.40
N THR A 62 20.63 22.24 6.07
CA THR A 62 21.55 23.19 5.41
C THR A 62 21.26 24.66 5.74
N THR A 63 20.00 25.00 5.99
CA THR A 63 19.60 26.36 6.38
C THR A 63 19.98 26.64 7.82
N ILE A 64 19.83 25.66 8.72
CA ILE A 64 20.28 25.77 10.11
C ILE A 64 21.80 25.92 10.17
N ASP A 65 22.55 25.08 9.44
CA ASP A 65 24.01 25.15 9.41
C ASP A 65 24.51 26.51 8.90
N ALA A 66 23.89 27.06 7.85
CA ALA A 66 24.26 28.35 7.29
C ALA A 66 23.90 29.56 8.17
N VAL A 67 22.90 29.44 9.05
CA VAL A 67 22.41 30.55 9.90
C VAL A 67 23.02 30.54 11.30
N PHE A 68 23.20 29.35 11.88
CA PHE A 68 23.57 29.19 13.30
C PHE A 68 25.03 28.81 13.52
N THR A 69 25.71 28.23 12.52
CA THR A 69 27.13 27.90 12.64
C THR A 69 27.96 29.12 12.24
N SER A 70 28.85 29.59 13.13
CA SER A 70 29.71 30.77 12.89
C SER A 70 30.84 30.53 11.87
N ASP A 71 30.87 29.35 11.26
CA ASP A 71 31.79 28.97 10.19
C ASP A 71 31.11 29.23 8.84
N PRO A 72 31.82 29.77 7.82
CA PRO A 72 31.26 30.05 6.50
C PRO A 72 31.12 28.75 5.69
N SER A 73 30.38 27.78 6.22
CA SER A 73 29.98 26.61 5.46
C SER A 73 29.09 27.10 4.31
N PRO A 74 29.46 26.87 3.04
CA PRO A 74 28.68 27.37 1.92
C PRO A 74 27.30 26.71 1.96
N TYR A 75 26.23 27.50 1.87
CA TYR A 75 24.89 26.98 1.61
C TYR A 75 24.97 26.06 0.38
N ARG A 76 24.76 24.76 0.61
CA ARG A 76 24.87 23.72 -0.41
C ARG A 76 23.64 22.84 -0.29
N LEU A 77 22.76 22.94 -1.27
CA LEU A 77 21.69 21.98 -1.43
C LEU A 77 22.26 20.76 -2.17
N PRO A 78 22.10 19.53 -1.64
CA PRO A 78 22.35 18.35 -2.44
C PRO A 78 21.44 18.41 -3.69
N LEU A 79 21.98 18.05 -4.86
CA LEU A 79 21.41 18.21 -6.21
C LEU A 79 21.41 19.60 -6.88
N VAL A 80 21.65 20.72 -6.19
CA VAL A 80 21.62 22.04 -6.86
C VAL A 80 23.04 22.59 -7.04
N PRO A 81 23.49 22.87 -8.27
CA PRO A 81 24.79 23.49 -8.52
C PRO A 81 24.92 24.82 -7.77
N VAL A 82 26.06 25.02 -7.10
CA VAL A 82 26.32 26.22 -6.27
C VAL A 82 26.22 27.52 -7.07
N ALA A 83 26.44 27.45 -8.39
CA ALA A 83 26.30 28.58 -9.30
C ALA A 83 24.87 29.18 -9.38
N TRP A 84 23.85 28.41 -9.01
CA TRP A 84 22.45 28.87 -9.02
C TRP A 84 21.96 29.36 -7.65
N LEU A 85 22.81 29.26 -6.62
CA LEU A 85 22.45 29.63 -5.26
C LEU A 85 22.65 31.15 -5.07
N PRO A 86 21.64 31.88 -4.57
CA PRO A 86 21.79 33.29 -4.27
C PRO A 86 22.89 33.53 -3.23
N THR A 87 23.71 34.56 -3.43
CA THR A 87 24.78 34.94 -2.49
C THR A 87 24.28 35.77 -1.30
N LYS A 88 23.06 36.31 -1.36
CA LYS A 88 22.45 37.10 -0.28
C LYS A 88 21.65 36.21 0.68
N GLN A 89 21.84 36.38 1.98
CA GLN A 89 21.16 35.62 3.05
C GLN A 89 19.63 35.67 2.94
N THR A 90 19.04 36.84 2.65
CA THR A 90 17.58 36.99 2.45
C THR A 90 17.08 36.17 1.25
N ALA A 91 17.85 36.10 0.17
CA ALA A 91 17.47 35.34 -1.01
C ALA A 91 17.63 33.83 -0.81
N GLN A 92 18.62 33.38 -0.03
CA GLN A 92 18.76 31.98 0.40
C GLN A 92 17.59 31.53 1.27
N PHE A 93 17.14 32.38 2.20
CA PHE A 93 15.95 32.09 3.03
C PHE A 93 14.69 31.87 2.17
N TRP A 94 14.39 32.78 1.24
CA TRP A 94 13.23 32.64 0.36
C TRP A 94 13.35 31.44 -0.59
N LEU A 95 14.55 31.13 -1.08
CA LEU A 95 14.80 29.93 -1.87
C LEU A 95 14.52 28.65 -1.06
N SER A 96 15.09 28.53 0.16
CA SER A 96 14.82 27.41 1.06
C SER A 96 13.34 27.27 1.36
N ALA A 97 12.67 28.37 1.69
CA ALA A 97 11.24 28.38 1.99
C ALA A 97 10.40 27.93 0.79
N ALA A 98 10.72 28.42 -0.41
CA ALA A 98 10.06 28.00 -1.64
C ALA A 98 10.30 26.52 -1.95
N LEU A 99 11.51 26.01 -1.70
CA LEU A 99 11.87 24.63 -1.96
C LEU A 99 11.17 23.66 -0.99
N VAL A 100 11.07 24.03 0.29
CA VAL A 100 10.25 23.30 1.27
C VAL A 100 8.77 23.36 0.92
N ALA A 101 8.25 24.52 0.53
CA ALA A 101 6.85 24.62 0.12
C ALA A 101 6.56 23.72 -1.10
N ALA A 102 7.45 23.74 -2.10
CA ALA A 102 7.34 22.89 -3.28
C ALA A 102 7.45 21.39 -2.95
N SER A 103 8.35 21.00 -2.04
CA SER A 103 8.48 19.60 -1.62
C SER A 103 7.25 19.12 -0.88
N LEU A 104 6.66 19.94 0.00
CA LEU A 104 5.43 19.61 0.72
C LEU A 104 4.25 19.45 -0.23
N VAL A 105 4.07 20.37 -1.17
CA VAL A 105 3.01 20.27 -2.18
C VAL A 105 3.20 19.02 -3.03
N THR A 106 4.42 18.75 -3.51
CA THR A 106 4.74 17.56 -4.31
C THR A 106 4.46 16.27 -3.53
N THR A 107 4.87 16.22 -2.26
CA THR A 107 4.65 15.08 -1.37
C THR A 107 3.15 14.86 -1.16
N ALA A 108 2.38 15.91 -0.90
CA ALA A 108 0.93 15.83 -0.73
C ALA A 108 0.24 15.31 -1.99
N SER A 109 0.60 15.85 -3.17
CA SER A 109 0.06 15.40 -4.46
C SER A 109 0.38 13.94 -4.74
N LEU A 110 1.62 13.50 -4.56
CA LEU A 110 2.02 12.11 -4.78
C LEU A 110 1.37 11.15 -3.77
N THR A 111 1.21 11.58 -2.52
CA THR A 111 0.50 10.79 -1.50
C THR A 111 -0.97 10.62 -1.85
N TRP A 112 -1.61 11.66 -2.38
CA TRP A 112 -2.99 11.59 -2.86
C TRP A 112 -3.11 10.65 -4.06
N VAL A 113 -2.24 10.77 -5.07
CA VAL A 113 -2.21 9.87 -6.24
C VAL A 113 -2.02 8.42 -5.80
N ARG A 114 -1.09 8.15 -4.88
CA ARG A 114 -0.89 6.82 -4.30
C ARG A 114 -2.18 6.30 -3.66
N GLY A 115 -2.84 7.12 -2.84
CA GLY A 115 -4.10 6.75 -2.18
C GLY A 115 -5.18 6.36 -3.19
N VAL A 116 -5.42 7.20 -4.20
CA VAL A 116 -6.40 6.94 -5.25
C VAL A 116 -6.05 5.66 -6.03
N ALA A 117 -4.79 5.49 -6.43
CA ALA A 117 -4.36 4.32 -7.19
C ALA A 117 -4.54 3.01 -6.40
N MET A 118 -4.20 2.99 -5.11
CA MET A 118 -4.40 1.82 -4.25
C MET A 118 -5.88 1.49 -4.04
N ASN A 119 -6.72 2.52 -3.83
CA ASN A 119 -8.17 2.33 -3.70
C ASN A 119 -8.78 1.74 -4.97
N VAL A 120 -8.45 2.30 -6.14
CA VAL A 120 -8.93 1.79 -7.43
C VAL A 120 -8.50 0.35 -7.65
N PHE A 121 -7.25 0.01 -7.32
CA PHE A 121 -6.77 -1.36 -7.37
C PHE A 121 -7.61 -2.29 -6.48
N ALA A 122 -7.79 -1.95 -5.20
CA ALA A 122 -8.52 -2.77 -4.23
C ALA A 122 -9.97 -3.01 -4.65
N TYR A 123 -10.69 -1.95 -5.05
CA TYR A 123 -12.09 -2.07 -5.45
C TYR A 123 -12.30 -2.92 -6.69
N LYS A 124 -11.41 -2.81 -7.68
CA LYS A 124 -11.53 -3.62 -8.90
C LYS A 124 -11.25 -5.08 -8.65
N VAL A 125 -10.20 -5.39 -7.90
CA VAL A 125 -9.88 -6.77 -7.51
C VAL A 125 -11.04 -7.38 -6.73
N LEU A 126 -11.58 -6.64 -5.76
CA LEU A 126 -12.73 -7.10 -4.98
C LEU A 126 -13.98 -7.31 -5.83
N TYR A 127 -14.24 -6.41 -6.78
CA TYR A 127 -15.37 -6.53 -7.70
C TYR A 127 -15.28 -7.83 -8.50
N GLU A 128 -14.14 -8.12 -9.11
CA GLU A 128 -13.96 -9.38 -9.86
C GLU A 128 -14.12 -10.61 -8.97
N ILE A 129 -13.55 -10.60 -7.77
CA ILE A 129 -13.68 -11.71 -6.81
C ILE A 129 -15.15 -11.93 -6.43
N ARG A 130 -15.91 -10.86 -6.13
CA ARG A 130 -17.33 -10.96 -5.77
C ARG A 130 -18.17 -11.48 -6.93
N THR A 131 -17.93 -11.00 -8.14
CA THR A 131 -18.64 -11.46 -9.33
C THR A 131 -18.40 -12.94 -9.60
N ASP A 132 -17.14 -13.38 -9.59
CA ASP A 132 -16.77 -14.76 -9.89
C ASP A 132 -17.23 -15.74 -8.79
N ALA A 133 -17.18 -15.31 -7.51
CA ALA A 133 -17.77 -16.07 -6.41
C ALA A 133 -19.28 -16.26 -6.58
N TYR A 134 -20.00 -15.20 -6.96
CA TYR A 134 -21.44 -15.24 -7.17
C TYR A 134 -21.83 -16.12 -8.37
N GLU A 135 -21.11 -16.02 -9.49
CA GLU A 135 -21.35 -16.87 -10.67
C GLU A 135 -21.14 -18.35 -10.36
N ARG A 136 -20.11 -18.69 -9.57
CA ARG A 136 -19.86 -20.08 -9.15
C ARG A 136 -20.97 -20.58 -8.24
N LEU A 137 -21.41 -19.75 -7.29
CA LEU A 137 -22.48 -20.11 -6.36
C LEU A 137 -23.80 -20.40 -7.08
N GLN A 138 -24.14 -19.64 -8.13
CA GLN A 138 -25.34 -19.88 -8.93
C GLN A 138 -25.33 -21.19 -9.72
N ARG A 139 -24.15 -21.79 -9.94
CA ARG A 139 -23.98 -23.03 -10.72
C ARG A 139 -23.90 -24.28 -9.84
N LEU A 140 -23.94 -24.13 -8.51
CA LEU A 140 -23.89 -25.26 -7.59
C LEU A 140 -25.21 -26.04 -7.60
N ASP A 141 -25.12 -27.36 -7.49
CA ASP A 141 -26.27 -28.26 -7.48
C ASP A 141 -27.05 -28.18 -6.15
N MET A 142 -28.32 -28.55 -6.13
CA MET A 142 -29.13 -28.55 -4.90
C MET A 142 -28.53 -29.41 -3.77
N SER A 143 -27.78 -30.45 -4.11
CA SER A 143 -27.02 -31.27 -3.15
C SER A 143 -26.05 -30.46 -2.28
N PHE A 144 -25.48 -29.37 -2.81
CA PHE A 144 -24.62 -28.48 -2.04
C PHE A 144 -25.42 -27.67 -1.02
N PHE A 145 -26.60 -27.20 -1.42
CA PHE A 145 -27.49 -26.40 -0.58
C PHE A 145 -28.24 -27.23 0.48
N ASP A 146 -28.44 -28.52 0.24
CA ASP A 146 -29.00 -29.43 1.25
C ASP A 146 -28.00 -29.72 2.39
N ASN A 147 -26.70 -29.68 2.09
CA ASN A 147 -25.62 -29.94 3.05
C ASN A 147 -25.00 -28.67 3.65
N THR A 148 -25.38 -27.48 3.19
CA THR A 148 -24.79 -26.20 3.64
C THR A 148 -25.88 -25.25 4.12
N GLN A 149 -25.75 -24.74 5.34
CA GLN A 149 -26.75 -23.84 5.89
C GLN A 149 -26.75 -22.50 5.12
N THR A 150 -27.91 -22.06 4.64
CA THR A 150 -28.03 -20.81 3.84
C THR A 150 -27.42 -19.60 4.57
N GLY A 151 -27.49 -19.55 5.89
CA GLY A 151 -26.87 -18.48 6.70
C GLY A 151 -25.34 -18.48 6.64
N GLU A 152 -24.71 -19.64 6.50
CA GLU A 152 -23.26 -19.77 6.36
C GLU A 152 -22.80 -19.23 5.00
N ILE A 153 -23.55 -19.55 3.93
CA ILE A 153 -23.30 -19.03 2.58
C ILE A 153 -23.39 -17.50 2.55
N MET A 154 -24.43 -16.93 3.15
CA MET A 154 -24.60 -15.47 3.23
C MET A 154 -23.49 -14.83 4.08
N SER A 155 -23.07 -15.47 5.17
CA SER A 155 -21.96 -14.99 5.99
C SER A 155 -20.64 -14.96 5.21
N VAL A 156 -20.34 -15.96 4.38
CA VAL A 156 -19.13 -15.94 3.53
C VAL A 156 -19.21 -14.83 2.49
N LEU A 157 -20.37 -14.67 1.83
CA LEU A 157 -20.56 -13.63 0.82
C LEU A 157 -20.47 -12.21 1.37
N ASP A 158 -20.95 -11.97 2.60
CA ASP A 158 -20.96 -10.64 3.20
C ASP A 158 -19.74 -10.40 4.10
N ASN A 159 -19.56 -11.23 5.14
CA ASN A 159 -18.55 -11.01 6.16
C ASN A 159 -17.15 -11.30 5.64
N ASP A 160 -16.93 -12.45 4.97
CA ASP A 160 -15.60 -12.80 4.48
C ASP A 160 -15.19 -11.92 3.29
N ALA A 161 -16.12 -11.57 2.40
CA ALA A 161 -15.85 -10.60 1.34
C ALA A 161 -15.56 -9.19 1.88
N SER A 162 -16.23 -8.75 2.95
CA SER A 162 -15.92 -7.49 3.63
C SER A 162 -14.57 -7.54 4.36
N ASN A 163 -14.23 -8.67 4.97
CA ASN A 163 -12.93 -8.87 5.60
C ASN A 163 -11.81 -8.82 4.55
N LEU A 164 -12.02 -9.43 3.38
CA LEU A 164 -11.10 -9.38 2.25
C LEU A 164 -10.94 -7.96 1.70
N GLU A 165 -12.04 -7.21 1.56
CA GLU A 165 -12.01 -5.79 1.20
C GLU A 165 -11.13 -4.98 2.15
N ARG A 166 -11.38 -5.10 3.46
CA ARG A 166 -10.60 -4.39 4.49
C ARG A 166 -9.14 -4.81 4.51
N PHE A 167 -8.85 -6.08 4.25
CA PHE A 167 -7.48 -6.57 4.13
C PHE A 167 -6.77 -5.97 2.91
N LEU A 168 -7.41 -5.98 1.73
CA LEU A 168 -6.86 -5.41 0.51
C LEU A 168 -6.67 -3.89 0.60
N ASP A 169 -7.55 -3.18 1.29
CA ASP A 169 -7.40 -1.74 1.49
C ASP A 169 -6.27 -1.42 2.50
N ASN A 170 -6.28 -2.06 3.68
CA ASN A 170 -5.37 -1.71 4.76
C ASN A 170 -4.00 -2.40 4.67
N ALA A 171 -4.00 -3.74 4.59
CA ALA A 171 -2.77 -4.52 4.72
C ALA A 171 -1.88 -4.36 3.49
N LEU A 172 -2.47 -4.35 2.28
CA LEU A 172 -1.72 -4.13 1.05
C LEU A 172 -1.15 -2.71 0.99
N SER A 173 -1.97 -1.69 1.26
CA SER A 173 -1.53 -0.29 1.24
C SER A 173 -0.40 -0.04 2.25
N GLN A 174 -0.49 -0.64 3.45
CA GLN A 174 0.58 -0.54 4.45
C GLN A 174 1.83 -1.31 4.05
N SER A 175 1.69 -2.51 3.48
CA SER A 175 2.84 -3.30 3.01
C SER A 175 3.61 -2.56 1.92
N VAL A 176 2.89 -1.99 0.94
CA VAL A 176 3.46 -1.13 -0.11
C VAL A 176 4.16 0.08 0.48
N ARG A 177 3.54 0.74 1.46
CA ARG A 177 4.13 1.90 2.15
C ARG A 177 5.42 1.52 2.88
N ILE A 178 5.41 0.45 3.67
CA ILE A 178 6.60 -0.01 4.42
C ILE A 178 7.72 -0.35 3.43
N PHE A 179 7.40 -1.09 2.37
CA PHE A 179 8.38 -1.43 1.34
C PHE A 179 8.98 -0.19 0.69
N ALA A 180 8.14 0.79 0.32
CA ALA A 180 8.60 2.02 -0.30
C ALA A 180 9.44 2.90 0.66
N ILE A 181 9.11 2.93 1.96
CA ILE A 181 9.93 3.60 2.99
C ILE A 181 11.29 2.92 3.11
N VAL A 182 11.31 1.59 3.23
CA VAL A 182 12.55 0.82 3.38
C VAL A 182 13.46 1.04 2.18
N VAL A 183 12.93 0.86 0.96
CA VAL A 183 13.70 1.09 -0.27
C VAL A 183 14.15 2.54 -0.39
N GLY A 184 13.27 3.50 -0.07
CA GLY A 184 13.58 4.93 -0.15
C GLY A 184 14.68 5.37 0.82
N ILE A 185 14.66 4.86 2.06
CA ILE A 185 15.70 5.15 3.05
C ILE A 185 17.00 4.43 2.70
N SER A 186 16.94 3.15 2.32
CA SER A 186 18.13 2.38 1.93
C SER A 186 18.83 2.94 0.68
N ALA A 187 18.13 3.66 -0.19
CA ALA A 187 18.75 4.35 -1.31
C ALA A 187 19.37 5.70 -0.92
N ALA A 188 18.96 6.28 0.21
CA ALA A 188 19.42 7.58 0.69
C ALA A 188 20.59 7.48 1.70
N LEU A 189 20.77 6.33 2.35
CA LEU A 189 21.91 5.97 3.20
C LEU A 189 22.98 5.24 2.40
#